data_AF-A0A4U5WTJ6-F1
#
_entry.id   AF-A0A4U5WTJ6-F1
#
_cell.length_a   1.000
_cell.length_b   1.000
_cell.length_c   1.000
_cell.angle_alpha   90.00
_cell.angle_beta   90.00
_cell.angle_gamma   90.00
#
_symmetry.space_group_name_H-M   'P 1'
#
loop_
_entity.id
_entity.type
_entity.pdbx_description
1 polymer ?
#
loop_
_entity_poly.entity_id
_entity_poly.type
_entity_poly.pdbx_seq_one_letter_code
_entity_poly.pdbx_strand_id
1 'polypeptide(L)'
;MSAPVMPTQESLKHRVSALISEKFGLDEAELASGATFDELEIDSLILVELSLILRKDLGIVLEEGELKSSFTLDEAVAVIRAKADRS
;
A
#
# COMPACT_ATOMS: atom_id res chain seq x y z
N MET A 1 -11.79 16.52 21.67
CA MET A 1 -10.36 16.13 21.65
C MET A 1 -10.24 15.00 20.65
N SER A 2 -9.87 15.29 19.40
CA SER A 2 -9.59 14.26 18.41
C SER A 2 -8.09 14.27 18.19
N ALA A 3 -7.38 13.37 18.88
CA ALA A 3 -5.97 13.15 18.59
C ALA A 3 -5.83 12.73 17.12
N PRO A 4 -4.81 13.22 16.38
CA PRO A 4 -4.48 12.61 15.10
C PRO A 4 -4.02 11.20 15.42
N VAL A 5 -4.84 10.20 15.08
CA VAL A 5 -4.38 8.81 15.07
C VAL A 5 -3.35 8.72 13.95
N MET A 6 -2.08 8.88 14.30
CA MET A 6 -1.00 8.46 13.41
C MET A 6 -1.27 6.97 13.12
N PRO A 7 -1.38 6.57 11.84
CA PRO A 7 -1.66 5.17 11.56
C PRO A 7 -0.48 4.34 12.08
N THR A 8 -0.74 3.53 13.11
CA THR A 8 0.18 2.46 13.51
C THR A 8 0.38 1.53 12.31
N GLN A 9 1.53 0.84 12.24
CA GLN A 9 1.87 -0.03 11.10
C GLN A 9 0.75 -0.99 10.71
N GLU A 10 0.09 -1.58 11.70
CA GLU A 10 -1.03 -2.50 11.51
C GLU A 10 -2.26 -1.82 10.87
N SER A 11 -2.56 -0.59 11.29
CA SER A 11 -3.65 0.20 10.69
C SER A 11 -3.33 0.67 9.26
N LEU A 12 -2.06 0.98 8.96
CA LEU A 12 -1.66 1.34 7.60
C LEU A 12 -1.70 0.10 6.69
N LYS A 13 -1.23 -1.06 7.18
CA LYS A 13 -1.32 -2.33 6.45
C LYS A 13 -2.76 -2.65 6.08
N HIS A 14 -3.67 -2.61 7.05
CA HIS A 14 -5.09 -2.83 6.82
C HIS A 14 -5.69 -1.80 5.84
N ARG A 15 -5.25 -0.54 5.90
CA ARG A 15 -5.76 0.49 5.00
C ARG A 15 -5.28 0.30 3.56
N VAL A 16 -4.02 -0.11 3.38
CA VAL A 16 -3.45 -0.42 2.08
C VAL A 16 -4.06 -1.70 1.51
N SER A 17 -4.24 -2.76 2.34
CA SER A 17 -4.90 -4.00 1.89
C SER A 17 -6.35 -3.74 1.47
N ALA A 18 -7.12 -3.01 2.27
CA ALA A 18 -8.49 -2.65 1.93
C ALA A 18 -8.57 -1.80 0.65
N LEU A 19 -7.63 -0.87 0.45
CA LEU A 19 -7.56 -0.09 -0.80
C LEU A 19 -7.29 -1.00 -2.01
N ILE A 20 -6.34 -1.93 -1.88
CA ILE A 20 -6.01 -2.86 -2.97
C ILE A 20 -7.21 -3.77 -3.25
N SER A 21 -7.87 -4.28 -2.21
CA SER A 21 -9.05 -5.13 -2.33
C SER A 21 -10.22 -4.40 -2.99
N GLU A 22 -10.52 -3.16 -2.56
CA GLU A 22 -11.63 -2.37 -3.12
C GLU A 22 -11.37 -1.97 -4.58
N LYS A 23 -10.13 -1.64 -4.93
CA LYS A 23 -9.80 -1.08 -6.25
C LYS A 23 -9.45 -2.15 -7.29
N PHE A 24 -8.83 -3.24 -6.87
CA PHE A 24 -8.34 -4.29 -7.76
C PHE A 24 -9.03 -5.64 -7.56
N GLY A 25 -9.89 -5.78 -6.54
CA GLY A 25 -10.68 -6.99 -6.30
C GLY A 25 -9.90 -8.15 -5.68
N LEU A 26 -8.75 -7.87 -5.08
CA LEU A 26 -7.88 -8.88 -4.45
C LEU A 26 -8.33 -9.20 -3.02
N ASP A 27 -8.06 -10.43 -2.59
CA ASP A 27 -8.42 -10.87 -1.24
C ASP A 27 -7.42 -10.35 -0.19
N GLU A 28 -7.94 -9.79 0.90
CA GLU A 28 -7.10 -9.24 1.97
C GLU A 28 -6.29 -10.32 2.71
N ALA A 29 -6.79 -11.56 2.78
CA ALA A 29 -6.05 -12.67 3.37
C ALA A 29 -4.89 -13.12 2.47
N GLU A 30 -5.07 -13.07 1.14
CA GLU A 30 -3.98 -13.32 0.19
C GLU A 30 -2.90 -12.24 0.29
N LEU A 31 -3.30 -10.97 0.37
CA LEU A 31 -2.37 -9.85 0.60
C LEU A 31 -1.63 -9.96 1.95
N ALA A 32 -2.28 -10.51 2.98
CA ALA A 32 -1.68 -10.71 4.30
C ALA A 32 -0.85 -11.99 4.43
N SER A 33 -0.88 -12.88 3.43
CA SER A 33 -0.20 -14.18 3.45
C SER A 33 1.33 -14.08 3.46
N GLY A 34 1.87 -12.92 3.05
CA GLY A 34 3.30 -12.70 2.86
C GLY A 34 3.78 -13.02 1.44
N ALA A 35 2.86 -13.33 0.51
CA ALA A 35 3.16 -13.41 -0.92
C ALA A 35 3.62 -12.06 -1.48
N THR A 36 4.46 -12.11 -2.50
CA THR A 36 4.84 -10.93 -3.28
C THR A 36 3.69 -10.49 -4.19
N PHE A 37 3.69 -9.23 -4.59
CA PHE A 37 2.72 -8.69 -5.53
C PHE A 37 2.73 -9.44 -6.87
N ASP A 38 3.89 -9.89 -7.34
CA ASP A 38 4.02 -10.72 -8.54
C ASP A 38 3.25 -12.05 -8.41
N GLU A 39 3.34 -12.69 -7.25
CA GLU A 39 2.59 -13.93 -6.93
C GLU A 39 1.09 -13.70 -6.78
N LEU A 40 0.68 -12.47 -6.45
CA LEU A 40 -0.71 -12.05 -6.28
C LEU A 40 -1.31 -11.44 -7.57
N GLU A 41 -0.66 -11.62 -8.72
CA GLU A 41 -1.07 -11.05 -10.01
C GLU A 41 -1.17 -9.52 -9.99
N ILE A 42 -0.43 -8.86 -9.09
CA ILE A 42 -0.26 -7.41 -9.03
C ILE A 42 0.94 -7.01 -9.89
N ASP A 43 0.62 -6.59 -11.11
CA ASP A 43 1.60 -6.08 -12.06
C ASP A 43 2.07 -4.65 -11.74
N SER A 44 3.15 -4.23 -12.41
CA SER A 44 3.68 -2.87 -12.32
C SER A 44 2.65 -1.78 -12.65
N LEU A 45 1.71 -2.04 -13.57
CA LEU A 45 0.64 -1.10 -13.92
C LEU A 45 -0.32 -0.87 -12.73
N ILE A 46 -0.68 -1.95 -12.02
CA ILE A 46 -1.52 -1.89 -10.82
C ILE A 46 -0.79 -1.10 -9.72
N LEU A 47 0.53 -1.30 -9.57
CA LEU A 47 1.34 -0.55 -8.60
C LEU A 47 1.42 0.95 -8.93
N VAL A 48 1.51 1.31 -10.22
CA VAL A 48 1.43 2.70 -10.66
C VAL A 48 0.06 3.28 -10.30
N GLU A 49 -1.04 2.57 -10.55
CA GLU A 49 -2.37 3.03 -10.18
C GLU A 49 -2.55 3.17 -8.67
N LEU A 50 -2.06 2.21 -7.88
CA LEU A 50 -2.02 2.29 -6.43
C LEU A 50 -1.27 3.54 -5.96
N SER A 51 -0.12 3.86 -6.55
CA SER A 51 0.63 5.08 -6.22
C SER A 51 -0.16 6.38 -6.45
N LEU A 52 -0.97 6.42 -7.52
CA LEU A 52 -1.84 7.55 -7.83
C LEU A 52 -3.00 7.66 -6.82
N ILE A 53 -3.56 6.53 -6.40
CA ILE A 53 -4.63 6.46 -5.40
C ILE A 53 -4.07 6.91 -4.04
N LEU A 54 -2.91 6.41 -3.61
CA LEU A 54 -2.26 6.82 -2.36
C LEU A 54 -1.98 8.32 -2.34
N ARG A 55 -1.56 8.90 -3.46
CA ARG A 55 -1.40 10.35 -3.60
C ARG A 55 -2.72 11.10 -3.43
N LYS A 56 -3.78 10.63 -4.09
CA LYS A 56 -5.09 11.31 -4.08
C LYS A 56 -5.81 11.18 -2.73
N ASP A 57 -5.78 10.00 -2.13
CA ASP A 57 -6.59 9.66 -0.96
C ASP A 57 -5.83 9.85 0.37
N LEU A 58 -4.50 9.72 0.36
CA LEU A 58 -3.65 9.91 1.55
C LEU A 58 -2.66 11.07 1.44
N GLY A 59 -2.51 11.69 0.28
CA GLY A 59 -1.50 12.75 0.06
C GLY A 59 -0.07 12.21 -0.07
N ILE A 60 0.12 10.88 -0.13
CA ILE A 60 1.44 10.26 -0.15
C ILE A 60 1.96 10.18 -1.58
N VAL A 61 3.06 10.86 -1.86
CA VAL A 61 3.72 10.81 -3.17
C VAL A 61 4.79 9.73 -3.18
N LEU A 62 4.56 8.70 -4.00
CA LEU A 62 5.56 7.69 -4.34
C LEU A 62 6.13 7.97 -5.72
N GLU A 63 7.43 7.76 -5.88
CA GLU A 63 8.10 7.82 -7.18
C GLU A 63 8.05 6.49 -7.93
N GLU A 64 8.28 6.53 -9.24
CA GLU A 64 8.34 5.33 -10.08
C GLU A 64 9.44 4.38 -9.59
N GLY A 65 9.09 3.11 -9.43
CA GLY A 65 10.01 2.08 -8.94
C GLY A 65 10.19 2.03 -7.41
N GLU A 66 9.51 2.90 -6.64
CA GLU A 66 9.47 2.77 -5.18
C GLU A 66 8.59 1.60 -4.72
N LEU A 67 7.54 1.29 -5.47
CA LEU A 67 6.80 0.03 -5.35
C LEU A 67 7.21 -0.89 -6.49
N LYS A 68 7.42 -2.18 -6.17
CA LYS A 68 7.87 -3.22 -7.11
C LYS A 68 7.01 -4.45 -6.95
N SER A 69 6.76 -5.18 -8.04
CA SER A 69 5.99 -6.45 -7.98
C SER A 69 6.69 -7.50 -7.12
N SER A 70 8.01 -7.43 -6.98
CA SER A 70 8.78 -8.28 -6.09
C SER A 70 8.57 -8.02 -4.59
N PHE A 71 7.78 -7.01 -4.21
CA PHE A 71 7.54 -6.67 -2.80
C PHE A 71 6.32 -7.40 -2.26
N THR A 72 6.38 -7.70 -0.97
CA THR A 72 5.23 -8.09 -0.16
C THR A 72 4.43 -6.87 0.29
N LEU A 73 3.21 -7.09 0.78
CA LEU A 73 2.40 -6.03 1.39
C LEU A 73 3.14 -5.31 2.52
N ASP A 74 3.87 -6.05 3.36
CA ASP A 74 4.58 -5.47 4.50
C ASP A 74 5.73 -4.54 4.08
N GLU A 75 6.47 -4.92 3.03
CA GLU A 75 7.53 -4.09 2.46
C GLU A 75 6.97 -2.83 1.82
N ALA A 76 5.88 -2.94 1.05
CA ALA A 76 5.19 -1.80 0.46
C ALA A 76 4.69 -0.82 1.53
N VAL A 77 4.05 -1.33 2.58
CA VAL A 77 3.58 -0.54 3.72
C VAL A 77 4.74 0.18 4.42
N ALA A 78 5.90 -0.46 4.53
CA ALA A 78 7.09 0.17 5.10
C ALA A 78 7.58 1.36 4.26
N VAL A 79 7.59 1.22 2.92
CA VAL A 79 7.92 2.32 1.99
C VAL A 79 6.92 3.46 2.10
N ILE A 80 5.62 3.14 2.10
CA ILE A 80 4.52 4.11 2.21
C ILE A 80 4.63 4.89 3.53
N ARG A 81 4.85 4.19 4.65
CA ARG A 81 5.02 4.83 5.96
C ARG A 81 6.21 5.77 5.98
N ALA A 82 7.35 5.33 5.45
CA ALA A 82 8.56 6.16 5.39
C ALA A 82 8.33 7.44 4.57
N LYS A 83 7.40 7.44 3.61
CA LYS A 83 7.00 8.65 2.86
C LYS A 83 5.99 9.49 3.62
N ALA A 84 5.01 8.87 4.27
CA ALA A 84 4.05 9.55 5.11
C ALA A 84 4.73 10.33 6.25
N ASP A 85 5.75 9.77 6.89
CA ASP A 85 6.49 10.43 7.98
C ASP A 85 7.35 11.62 7.50
N ARG A 86 7.63 11.70 6.20
CA ARG A 86 8.41 12.78 5.57
C ARG A 86 7.54 13.86 4.93
N SER A 87 6.21 13.69 4.92
CA SER A 87 5.24 14.56 4.24
C SER A 87 4.52 15.50 5.22
#